data_AF-A0A1S6HH35-F1
#
_entry.id   AF-A0A1S6HH35-F1
#
_cell.length_a   1.000
_cell.length_b   1.000
_cell.length_c   1.000
_cell.angle_alpha   90.00
_cell.angle_beta   90.00
_cell.angle_gamma   90.00
#
_symmetry.space_group_name_H-M   'P 1'
#
loop_
_entity.id
_entity.type
_entity.pdbx_description
1 polymer ?
#
loop_
_entity_poly.entity_id
_entity_poly.type
_entity_poly.pdbx_seq_one_letter_code
_entity_poly.pdbx_strand_id
1 'polypeptide(L)' 'MGNNKMKQKLSITVDEKTIKMLDDALKEGLFRNKSHVVEFSLNKILKEIKNG' A
#
# COMPACT_ATOMS: atom_id res chain seq x y z
N MET A 1 1.91 -26.87 -1.85
CA MET A 1 1.11 -25.63 -1.83
C MET A 1 1.76 -24.67 -0.84
N GLY A 2 2.66 -23.80 -1.30
CA GLY A 2 3.42 -22.90 -0.42
C GLY A 2 2.56 -21.72 0.04
N ASN A 3 2.40 -21.57 1.35
CA ASN A 3 1.76 -20.41 1.98
C ASN A 3 2.55 -19.14 1.65
N ASN A 4 2.06 -18.31 0.73
CA ASN A 4 2.72 -17.07 0.32
C ASN A 4 2.45 -15.92 1.31
N LYS A 5 2.90 -16.06 2.56
CA LYS A 5 2.80 -15.03 3.62
C LYS A 5 4.06 -14.18 3.77
N MET A 6 5.09 -14.37 2.94
CA MET A 6 6.33 -13.61 3.05
C MET A 6 6.18 -12.23 2.41
N LYS A 7 5.92 -11.22 3.25
CA LYS A 7 6.03 -9.82 2.84
C LYS A 7 7.50 -9.40 2.86
N GLN A 8 7.93 -8.72 1.81
CA GLN A 8 9.26 -8.12 1.73
C GLN A 8 9.20 -6.67 2.23
N LYS A 9 10.24 -6.22 2.94
CA LYS A 9 10.33 -4.83 3.38
C LYS A 9 10.70 -3.94 2.20
N LEU A 10 9.95 -2.87 2.00
CA LEU A 10 10.23 -1.84 1.01
C LEU A 10 10.61 -0.55 1.74
N SER A 11 11.71 0.08 1.34
CA SER A 11 12.11 1.41 1.80
C SER A 11 11.91 2.40 0.65
N ILE A 12 11.03 3.38 0.85
CA ILE A 12 10.73 4.42 -0.15
C ILE A 12 10.82 5.79 0.49
N THR A 13 11.19 6.77 -0.32
CA THR A 13 11.10 8.19 0.01
C THR A 13 9.83 8.74 -0.60
N VAL A 14 9.02 9.40 0.21
CA VAL A 14 7.78 10.07 -0.21
C VAL A 14 7.73 11.45 0.41
N ASP A 15 6.98 12.35 -0.22
CA ASP A 15 6.79 13.70 0.29
C ASP A 15 5.81 13.73 1.48
N GLU A 16 5.81 14.86 2.20
CA GLU A 16 5.00 15.04 3.40
C GLU A 16 3.48 14.99 3.11
N LYS A 17 3.04 15.48 1.94
CA LYS A 17 1.62 15.44 1.56
C LYS A 17 1.17 14.00 1.39
N THR A 18 2.00 13.15 0.77
CA THR A 18 1.74 11.71 0.66
C THR A 18 1.66 11.04 2.04
N ILE A 19 2.54 11.39 2.98
CA ILE A 19 2.46 10.89 4.36
C ILE A 19 1.14 11.28 5.04
N LYS A 20 0.69 12.53 4.89
CA LYS A 20 -0.59 12.99 5.45
C LYS A 20 -1.78 12.22 4.88
N MET A 21 -1.79 12.00 3.56
CA MET A 21 -2.83 11.19 2.91
C MET A 21 -2.86 9.74 3.43
N LEU A 22 -1.68 9.14 3.69
CA LEU A 22 -1.59 7.82 4.31
C LEU A 22 -2.16 7.81 5.73
N ASP A 23 -1.87 8.84 6.53
CA ASP A 23 -2.38 8.95 7.90
C ASP A 23 -3.89 9.17 7.95
N ASP A 24 -4.45 9.96 7.03
CA ASP A 24 -5.90 10.18 6.95
C ASP A 24 -6.64 8.91 6.52
N ALA A 25 -6.10 8.16 5.55
CA ALA A 25 -6.65 6.86 5.14
C ALA A 25 -6.67 5.84 6.29
N LEU A 26 -5.75 5.95 7.26
CA LEU A 26 -5.76 5.11 8.46
C LEU A 26 -6.83 5.53 9.47
N LYS A 27 -7.08 6.84 9.62
CA LYS A 27 -8.11 7.36 10.53
C LYS A 27 -9.52 6.95 10.11
N GLU A 28 -9.77 6.80 8.81
CA GLU A 28 -11.06 6.34 8.28
C GLU A 28 -11.35 4.85 8.58
N GLY A 29 -10.42 4.12 9.21
CA GLY A 29 -10.60 2.72 9.62
C GLY A 29 -10.55 1.72 8.47
N LEU A 30 -10.29 2.19 7.24
CA LEU A 30 -10.23 1.36 6.03
C LEU A 30 -8.96 0.49 5.98
N PHE A 31 -7.89 0.89 6.67
CA PHE A 31 -6.60 0.21 6.62
C PHE A 31 -5.98 -0.02 8.01
N ARG A 32 -5.22 -1.11 8.13
CA ARG A 32 -4.60 -1.53 9.40
C ARG A 32 -3.30 -0.80 9.74
N ASN A 33 -2.55 -0.37 8.71
CA ASN A 33 -1.27 0.34 8.84
C ASN A 33 -0.86 0.91 7.47
N LYS A 34 0.17 1.78 7.45
CA LYS A 34 0.70 2.42 6.23
C LYS A 34 1.08 1.39 5.16
N SER A 35 1.70 0.27 5.55
CA SER A 35 2.08 -0.78 4.61
C SER A 35 0.87 -1.41 3.91
N HIS A 36 -0.26 -1.57 4.59
CA HIS A 36 -1.49 -2.08 3.99
C HIS A 36 -2.07 -1.11 2.96
N VAL A 37 -2.01 0.21 3.22
CA VAL A 37 -2.44 1.24 2.26
C VAL A 37 -1.57 1.16 1.00
N VAL A 38 -0.24 1.13 1.17
CA VAL A 38 0.71 1.06 0.05
C VAL A 38 0.51 -0.22 -0.76
N GLU A 39 0.38 -1.37 -0.10
CA GLU A 39 0.16 -2.66 -0.77
C GLU A 39 -1.16 -2.70 -1.54
N PHE A 40 -2.25 -2.17 -0.98
CA PHE A 40 -3.55 -2.10 -1.65
C PHE A 40 -3.47 -1.22 -2.91
N SER A 41 -2.93 -0.02 -2.77
CA SER A 41 -2.79 0.95 -3.86
C SER A 41 -1.89 0.43 -4.98
N LEU A 42 -0.73 -0.15 -4.63
CA LEU A 42 0.18 -0.74 -5.62
C LEU A 42 -0.47 -1.91 -6.37
N ASN A 43 -1.19 -2.80 -5.67
CA ASN A 43 -1.89 -3.90 -6.33
C ASN A 43 -2.96 -3.42 -7.30
N LYS A 44 -3.70 -2.36 -6.95
CA LYS A 44 -4.69 -1.76 -7.86
C LYS A 44 -4.05 -1.22 -9.12
N ILE A 45 -3.02 -0.37 -8.97
CA ILE A 45 -2.28 0.24 -10.08
C ILE A 45 -1.64 -0.83 -10.98
N LEU A 46 -0.98 -1.83 -10.41
CA LEU A 46 -0.31 -2.88 -11.18
C LEU A 46 -1.29 -3.78 -11.96
N LYS A 47 -2.50 -3.99 -11.43
CA LYS A 47 -3.55 -4.71 -12.16
C LYS A 47 -4.07 -3.89 -13.34
N GLU A 48 -4.27 -2.60 -13.14
CA GLU A 48 -4.69 -1.68 -14.21
C GLU A 48 -3.63 -1.63 -15.33
N ILE A 49 -2.34 -1.52 -14.97
CA ILE A 49 -1.22 -1.53 -15.95
C ILE A 49 -1.14 -2.86 -16.72
N LYS A 50 -1.34 -4.00 -16.06
CA LYS A 50 -1.25 -5.32 -16.72
C LYS A 50 -2.40 -5.62 -17.67
N ASN A 51 -3.55 -4.98 -17.46
CA ASN A 51 -4.77 -5.21 -18.24
C ASN A 51 -5.00 -4.11 -19.29
N GLY A 52 -4.08 -3.13 -19.40
CA GLY A 52 -4.09 -2.05 -20.39
C GLY A 52 -3.09 -2.25 -21.51
#